data_AF-A0A1M5XCW6-F1
#
_entry.id   AF-A0A1M5XCW6-F1
#
_cell.length_a   1.000
_cell.length_b   1.000
_cell.length_c   1.000
_cell.angle_alpha   90.00
_cell.angle_beta   90.00
_cell.angle_gamma   90.00
#
_symmetry.space_group_name_H-M   'P 1'
#
loop_
_entity.id
_entity.type
_entity.pdbx_description
1 polymer ?
#
loop_
_entity_poly.entity_id
_entity_poly.type
_entity_poly.pdbx_seq_one_letter_code
_entity_poly.pdbx_strand_id
1 'polypeptide(L)'
;MKNYTESLAIFLSEKNVKFEIKEKNKTIVFSDDLIQQLFLITEFHYKCQGYKPKIWNRMIDDRGTLVQDFSNKVKIVKRDILRLKNRDLENKFEEFLLSNSEENISKADKMLNIVEHKGYKQMIKRSMDRNEICLKEVYFTNIWNDNGIVIYDLKKSALDVYENDAIYLLSKLKRKGYKFDWDIMINKYCKNQNMDYFSENYINNMVNFPYDYIKSALKYFWISKRYKEVFSQEKANKYINKIYNTK
;
A
#
# COMPACT_ATOMS: atom_id res chain seq x y z
N MET A 1 -1.75 -26.34 8.36
CA MET A 1 -0.59 -25.55 8.84
C MET A 1 -1.09 -24.68 9.98
N LYS A 2 -0.58 -24.89 11.20
CA LYS A 2 -0.83 -23.94 12.30
C LYS A 2 -0.33 -22.57 11.84
N ASN A 3 -1.17 -21.55 11.97
CA ASN A 3 -0.95 -20.20 11.45
C ASN A 3 -0.11 -19.40 12.46
N TYR A 4 0.86 -18.59 12.03
CA TYR A 4 1.75 -17.85 12.93
C TYR A 4 0.96 -16.87 13.80
N THR A 5 -0.23 -16.50 13.34
CA THR A 5 -1.20 -15.62 13.99
C THR A 5 -1.49 -15.99 15.43
N GLU A 6 -1.64 -17.27 15.77
CA GLU A 6 -1.93 -17.70 17.16
C GLU A 6 -0.77 -17.34 18.09
N SER A 7 0.46 -17.68 17.68
CA SER A 7 1.65 -17.38 18.46
C SER A 7 1.96 -15.89 18.54
N LEU A 8 1.68 -15.13 17.48
CA LEU A 8 1.79 -13.68 17.49
C LEU A 8 0.74 -13.04 18.41
N ALA A 9 -0.50 -13.54 18.39
CA ALA A 9 -1.57 -13.05 19.26
C ALA A 9 -1.28 -13.28 20.74
N ILE A 10 -0.71 -14.44 21.11
CA ILE A 10 -0.25 -14.72 22.48
C ILE A 10 0.82 -13.69 22.89
N PHE A 11 1.85 -13.51 22.07
CA PHE A 11 2.93 -12.55 22.33
C PHE A 11 2.44 -11.10 22.47
N LEU A 12 1.48 -10.70 21.63
CA LEU A 12 0.90 -9.36 21.68
C LEU A 12 -0.04 -9.17 22.88
N SER A 13 -0.75 -10.23 23.30
CA SER A 13 -1.57 -10.22 24.51
C SER A 13 -0.72 -9.95 25.76
N GLU A 14 0.47 -10.55 25.86
CA GLU A 14 1.45 -10.27 26.93
C GLU A 14 1.92 -8.80 26.95
N LYS A 15 1.72 -8.07 25.84
CA LYS A 15 2.02 -6.65 25.68
C LYS A 15 0.77 -5.77 25.70
N ASN A 16 -0.32 -6.23 26.30
CA ASN A 16 -1.59 -5.50 26.44
C ASN A 16 -2.23 -5.11 25.09
N VAL A 17 -2.13 -5.96 24.06
CA VAL A 17 -2.97 -5.87 22.86
C VAL A 17 -4.20 -6.74 23.04
N LYS A 18 -5.38 -6.16 22.80
CA LYS A 18 -6.65 -6.89 22.85
C LYS A 18 -7.02 -7.38 21.45
N PHE A 19 -7.77 -8.48 21.41
CA PHE A 19 -8.31 -9.04 20.18
C PHE A 19 -9.83 -9.12 20.23
N GLU A 20 -10.50 -8.62 19.20
CA GLU A 20 -11.95 -8.64 19.09
C GLU A 20 -12.43 -9.47 17.89
N ILE A 21 -13.63 -10.05 18.01
CA ILE A 21 -14.21 -10.97 17.01
C ILE A 21 -15.01 -10.21 15.94
N LYS A 22 -15.20 -8.89 16.09
CA LYS A 22 -15.96 -8.06 15.14
C LYS A 22 -15.16 -6.82 14.75
N GLU A 23 -15.14 -6.54 13.46
CA GLU A 23 -14.55 -5.30 12.94
C GLU A 23 -15.39 -4.08 13.36
N LYS A 24 -14.71 -2.94 13.52
CA LYS A 24 -15.36 -1.68 13.86
C LYS A 24 -15.62 -0.85 12.61
N ASN A 25 -16.85 -0.38 12.42
CA ASN A 25 -17.14 0.64 11.42
C ASN A 25 -16.81 2.02 11.98
N LYS A 26 -15.56 2.47 11.79
CA LYS A 26 -15.19 3.89 11.96
C LYS A 26 -15.16 4.55 10.58
N THR A 27 -15.25 5.87 10.51
CA THR A 27 -14.93 6.62 9.28
C THR A 27 -13.93 7.69 9.66
N ILE A 28 -12.92 7.91 8.82
CA ILE A 28 -12.01 9.05 8.99
C ILE A 28 -12.73 10.27 8.44
N VAL A 29 -12.81 11.32 9.27
CA VAL A 29 -13.43 12.58 8.88
C VAL A 29 -12.36 13.69 8.87
N PHE A 30 -11.40 13.66 9.80
CA PHE A 30 -10.42 14.74 9.98
C PHE A 30 -8.97 14.25 9.96
N SER A 31 -8.03 15.19 9.81
CA SER A 31 -6.58 14.91 9.81
C SER A 31 -6.11 14.28 11.11
N ASP A 32 -6.69 14.66 12.25
CA ASP A 32 -6.32 14.12 13.55
C ASP A 32 -6.66 12.63 13.70
N ASP A 33 -7.75 12.16 13.06
CA ASP A 33 -8.07 10.73 13.01
C ASP A 33 -6.96 9.94 12.29
N LEU A 34 -6.40 10.50 11.21
CA LEU A 34 -5.32 9.87 10.46
C LEU A 34 -4.02 9.87 11.27
N ILE A 35 -3.69 10.97 11.94
CA ILE A 35 -2.51 11.05 12.82
C ILE A 35 -2.62 10.00 13.94
N GLN A 36 -3.79 9.87 14.57
CA GLN A 36 -4.05 8.85 15.58
C GLN A 36 -3.88 7.43 14.99
N GLN A 37 -4.38 7.18 13.78
CA GLN A 37 -4.22 5.88 13.13
C GLN A 37 -2.73 5.56 12.85
N LEU A 38 -1.95 6.53 12.38
CA LEU A 38 -0.51 6.37 12.14
C LEU A 38 0.26 6.12 13.46
N PHE A 39 -0.19 6.74 14.55
CA PHE A 39 0.34 6.46 15.88
C PHE A 39 0.03 5.02 16.32
N LEU A 40 -1.20 4.52 16.14
CA LEU A 40 -1.56 3.14 16.47
C LEU A 40 -0.75 2.10 15.69
N ILE A 41 -0.49 2.35 14.41
CA ILE A 41 0.42 1.52 13.60
C ILE A 41 1.81 1.49 14.24
N THR A 42 2.27 2.64 14.73
CA THR A 42 3.58 2.77 15.38
C THR A 42 3.68 2.01 16.68
N GLU A 43 2.65 2.12 17.52
CA GLU A 43 2.60 1.33 18.75
C GLU A 43 2.51 -0.18 18.46
N PHE A 44 1.78 -0.60 17.42
CA PHE A 44 1.75 -1.99 16.99
C PHE A 44 3.16 -2.48 16.60
N HIS A 45 3.88 -1.74 15.76
CA HIS A 45 5.25 -2.07 15.37
C HIS A 45 6.17 -2.22 16.58
N TYR A 46 6.09 -1.29 17.54
CA TYR A 46 6.84 -1.36 18.79
C TYR A 46 6.48 -2.61 19.60
N LYS A 47 5.20 -2.94 19.74
CA LYS A 47 4.76 -4.13 20.47
C LYS A 47 5.19 -5.43 19.78
N CYS A 48 5.34 -5.44 18.46
CA CYS A 48 5.87 -6.60 17.73
C CYS A 48 7.37 -6.84 17.96
N GLN A 49 8.13 -5.85 18.45
CA GLN A 49 9.57 -6.00 18.62
C GLN A 49 9.92 -7.14 19.58
N GLY A 50 10.91 -7.95 19.16
CA GLY A 50 11.37 -9.11 19.91
C GLY A 50 10.62 -10.41 19.60
N TYR A 51 9.52 -10.36 18.85
CA TYR A 51 8.85 -11.58 18.38
C TYR A 51 9.75 -12.33 17.39
N LYS A 52 9.91 -13.63 17.60
CA LYS A 52 10.66 -14.53 16.71
C LYS A 52 9.74 -15.67 16.27
N PRO A 53 9.34 -15.73 14.97
CA PRO A 53 8.50 -16.81 14.47
C PRO A 53 9.19 -18.17 14.68
N LYS A 54 8.42 -19.19 15.07
CA LYS A 54 8.96 -20.55 15.23
C LYS A 54 9.22 -21.18 13.86
N ILE A 55 10.23 -22.06 13.76
CA ILE A 55 10.69 -22.68 12.50
C ILE A 55 9.56 -23.42 11.75
N TRP A 56 8.65 -24.07 12.47
CA TRP A 56 7.51 -24.82 11.91
C TRP A 56 6.24 -23.99 11.74
N ASN A 57 6.27 -22.71 12.13
CA ASN A 57 5.16 -21.78 12.02
C ASN A 57 5.66 -20.44 11.46
N ARG A 58 6.22 -20.52 10.24
CA ARG A 58 6.91 -19.38 9.61
C ARG A 58 5.90 -18.31 9.22
N MET A 59 6.16 -17.10 9.66
CA MET A 59 5.53 -15.90 9.12
C MET A 59 6.01 -15.70 7.68
N ILE A 60 5.12 -15.17 6.84
CA ILE A 60 5.46 -14.80 5.46
C ILE A 60 6.50 -13.69 5.50
N ASP A 61 7.47 -13.75 4.60
CA ASP A 61 8.46 -12.70 4.39
C ASP A 61 8.14 -11.98 3.08
N ASP A 62 7.69 -10.74 3.20
CA ASP A 62 7.30 -9.89 2.08
C ASP A 62 8.23 -8.68 1.91
N ARG A 63 9.37 -8.68 2.62
CA ARG A 63 10.41 -7.66 2.44
C ARG A 63 10.86 -7.69 0.98
N GLY A 64 10.78 -6.55 0.31
CA GLY A 64 11.14 -6.46 -1.11
C GLY A 64 9.97 -6.56 -2.07
N THR A 65 8.91 -7.29 -1.67
CA THR A 65 7.85 -7.72 -2.58
C THR A 65 7.09 -6.54 -3.17
N LEU A 66 6.79 -5.49 -2.38
CA LEU A 66 5.99 -4.35 -2.86
C LEU A 66 6.65 -3.62 -4.05
N VAL A 67 7.95 -3.32 -3.95
CA VAL A 67 8.70 -2.63 -5.02
C VAL A 67 8.84 -3.53 -6.23
N GLN A 68 9.21 -4.80 -6.02
CA GLN A 68 9.32 -5.78 -7.09
C GLN A 68 8.00 -5.93 -7.87
N ASP A 69 6.89 -5.98 -7.16
CA ASP A 69 5.55 -6.04 -7.72
C ASP A 69 5.26 -4.83 -8.59
N PHE A 70 5.56 -3.63 -8.11
CA PHE A 70 5.32 -2.39 -8.85
C PHE A 70 6.22 -2.31 -10.09
N SER A 71 7.51 -2.62 -9.96
CA SER A 71 8.46 -2.70 -11.08
C SER A 71 8.00 -3.68 -12.16
N ASN A 72 7.51 -4.87 -11.77
CA ASN A 72 6.98 -5.85 -12.72
C ASN A 72 5.71 -5.36 -13.42
N LYS A 73 4.78 -4.76 -12.66
CA LYS A 73 3.54 -4.20 -13.19
C LYS A 73 3.80 -3.09 -14.21
N VAL A 74 4.74 -2.19 -13.94
CA VAL A 74 5.14 -1.12 -14.88
C VAL A 74 5.75 -1.70 -16.15
N LYS A 75 6.64 -2.69 -16.05
CA LYS A 75 7.24 -3.37 -17.22
C LYS A 75 6.16 -3.97 -18.14
N ILE A 76 5.16 -4.62 -17.55
CA ILE A 76 4.04 -5.21 -18.31
C ILE A 76 3.22 -4.11 -19.01
N VAL A 77 2.82 -3.07 -18.27
CA VAL A 77 2.03 -1.97 -18.84
C VAL A 77 2.78 -1.27 -19.97
N LYS A 78 4.08 -1.00 -19.82
CA LYS A 78 4.92 -0.43 -20.89
C LYS A 78 4.84 -1.24 -22.18
N ARG A 79 5.06 -2.56 -22.07
CA ARG A 79 5.00 -3.48 -23.21
C ARG A 79 3.64 -3.45 -23.88
N ASP A 80 2.57 -3.48 -23.10
CA ASP A 80 1.21 -3.55 -23.64
C ASP A 80 0.72 -2.21 -24.22
N ILE A 81 1.20 -1.08 -23.69
CA ILE A 81 1.02 0.25 -24.30
C ILE A 81 1.76 0.35 -25.64
N LEU A 82 2.97 -0.19 -25.76
CA LEU A 82 3.69 -0.22 -27.06
C LEU A 82 2.90 -1.02 -28.11
N ARG A 83 2.27 -2.13 -27.71
CA ARG A 83 1.38 -2.89 -28.61
C ARG A 83 0.16 -2.07 -29.00
N LEU A 84 -0.40 -1.29 -28.07
CA LEU A 84 -1.55 -0.43 -28.33
C LEU A 84 -1.21 0.70 -29.30
N LYS A 85 0.01 1.25 -29.24
CA LYS A 85 0.52 2.28 -30.18
C LYS A 85 0.59 1.81 -31.64
N ASN A 86 0.72 0.50 -31.85
CA ASN A 86 0.97 -0.09 -33.16
C ASN A 86 -0.29 -0.71 -33.79
N ARG A 87 -1.48 -0.34 -33.33
CA ARG A 87 -2.76 -0.79 -33.89
C ARG A 87 -3.84 0.28 -33.73
N ASP A 88 -4.94 0.08 -34.43
CA ASP A 88 -6.14 0.89 -34.24
C ASP A 88 -6.73 0.70 -32.85
N LEU A 89 -7.21 1.82 -32.29
CA LEU A 89 -7.84 1.86 -30.98
C LEU A 89 -9.30 1.42 -31.11
N GLU A 90 -9.71 0.48 -30.27
CA GLU A 90 -11.02 -0.15 -30.32
C GLU A 90 -12.06 0.62 -29.48
N ASN A 91 -11.63 1.48 -28.54
CA ASN A 91 -12.54 2.19 -27.64
C ASN A 91 -11.90 3.40 -26.94
N LYS A 92 -12.75 4.24 -26.33
CA LYS A 92 -12.35 5.43 -25.56
C LYS A 92 -11.43 5.14 -24.37
N PHE A 93 -11.48 3.94 -23.80
CA PHE A 93 -10.58 3.59 -22.70
C PHE A 93 -9.15 3.34 -23.22
N GLU A 94 -8.99 2.77 -24.40
CA GLU A 94 -7.70 2.67 -25.08
C GLU A 94 -7.12 4.05 -25.43
N GLU A 95 -7.95 4.96 -25.94
CA GLU A 95 -7.57 6.38 -26.15
C GLU A 95 -7.10 7.03 -24.86
N PHE A 96 -7.82 6.82 -23.75
CA PHE A 96 -7.43 7.30 -22.42
C PHE A 96 -6.09 6.71 -21.99
N LEU A 97 -5.93 5.39 -22.08
CA LEU A 97 -4.71 4.70 -21.69
C LEU A 97 -3.51 5.24 -22.46
N LEU A 98 -3.65 5.40 -23.77
CA LEU A 98 -2.59 5.86 -24.64
C LEU A 98 -2.23 7.32 -24.37
N SER A 99 -3.24 8.21 -24.33
CA SER A 99 -3.06 9.65 -24.11
C SER A 99 -2.42 9.99 -22.76
N ASN A 100 -2.62 9.14 -21.74
CA ASN A 100 -2.07 9.35 -20.39
C ASN A 100 -0.82 8.49 -20.12
N SER A 101 -0.36 7.69 -21.08
CA SER A 101 0.67 6.68 -20.86
C SER A 101 2.03 7.26 -20.54
N GLU A 102 2.47 8.26 -21.29
CA GLU A 102 3.82 8.84 -21.15
C GLU A 102 4.02 9.44 -19.75
N GLU A 103 3.09 10.30 -19.30
CA GLU A 103 3.15 10.92 -17.98
C GLU A 103 3.16 9.86 -16.86
N ASN A 104 2.21 8.93 -16.88
CA ASN A 104 2.04 7.97 -15.79
C ASN A 104 3.18 6.94 -15.74
N ILE A 105 3.66 6.46 -16.90
CA ILE A 105 4.78 5.53 -16.96
C ILE A 105 6.08 6.22 -16.53
N SER A 106 6.36 7.42 -17.05
CA SER A 106 7.55 8.20 -16.68
C SER A 106 7.57 8.50 -15.19
N LYS A 107 6.43 8.91 -14.62
CA LYS A 107 6.28 9.12 -13.18
C LYS A 107 6.55 7.85 -12.38
N ALA A 108 5.98 6.72 -12.79
CA ALA A 108 6.19 5.43 -12.13
C ALA A 108 7.67 5.02 -12.14
N ASP A 109 8.34 5.12 -13.29
CA ASP A 109 9.77 4.81 -13.43
C ASP A 109 10.63 5.69 -12.54
N LYS A 110 10.39 7.01 -12.57
CA LYS A 110 11.15 7.96 -11.75
C LYS A 110 11.04 7.61 -10.26
N MET A 111 9.84 7.30 -9.79
CA MET A 111 9.60 6.91 -8.39
C MET A 111 10.30 5.61 -8.03
N LEU A 112 10.19 4.57 -8.87
CA LEU A 112 10.84 3.28 -8.63
C LEU A 112 12.36 3.39 -8.68
N ASN A 113 12.92 4.13 -9.63
CA ASN A 113 14.37 4.39 -9.70
C ASN A 113 14.87 5.11 -8.45
N ILE A 114 14.14 6.14 -7.97
CA ILE A 114 14.50 6.85 -6.75
C ILE A 114 14.52 5.89 -5.55
N VAL A 115 13.53 5.00 -5.45
CA VAL A 115 13.45 3.99 -4.40
C VAL A 115 14.62 3.01 -4.50
N GLU A 116 14.83 2.37 -5.66
CA GLU A 116 15.85 1.33 -5.83
C GLU A 116 17.28 1.83 -5.59
N HIS A 117 17.57 3.11 -5.88
CA HIS A 117 18.90 3.70 -5.73
C HIS A 117 19.17 4.42 -4.39
N LYS A 118 18.14 4.75 -3.59
CA LYS A 118 18.30 5.52 -2.34
C LYS A 118 17.90 4.71 -1.11
N GLY A 119 18.89 4.17 -0.39
CA GLY A 119 18.67 3.63 0.96
C GLY A 119 17.85 2.34 1.05
N TYR A 120 17.27 1.85 -0.06
CA TYR A 120 16.34 0.72 -0.05
C TYR A 120 16.95 -0.57 0.49
N LYS A 121 18.17 -0.90 0.07
CA LYS A 121 18.90 -2.07 0.58
C LYS A 121 19.16 -1.96 2.09
N GLN A 122 19.48 -0.76 2.57
CA GLN A 122 19.69 -0.48 3.99
C GLN A 122 18.38 -0.64 4.78
N MET A 123 17.26 -0.16 4.23
CA MET A 123 15.93 -0.31 4.84
C MET A 123 15.51 -1.78 4.94
N ILE A 124 15.73 -2.57 3.88
CA ILE A 124 15.49 -4.03 3.88
C ILE A 124 16.39 -4.71 4.91
N LYS A 125 17.70 -4.39 4.93
CA LYS A 125 18.65 -4.95 5.89
C LYS A 125 18.23 -4.65 7.34
N ARG A 126 17.84 -3.41 7.63
CA ARG A 126 17.31 -3.02 8.96
C ARG A 126 16.10 -3.86 9.34
N SER A 127 15.15 -4.04 8.42
CA SER A 127 13.98 -4.88 8.65
C SER A 127 14.34 -6.36 8.89
N MET A 128 15.39 -6.85 8.21
CA MET A 128 15.98 -8.17 8.46
C MET A 128 16.58 -8.29 9.86
N ASP A 129 17.44 -7.34 10.24
CA ASP A 129 18.14 -7.36 11.52
C ASP A 129 17.14 -7.25 12.71
N ARG A 130 16.06 -6.50 12.53
CA ARG A 130 15.04 -6.25 13.57
C ARG A 130 13.88 -7.24 13.55
N ASN A 131 13.75 -8.07 12.51
CA ASN A 131 12.53 -8.84 12.22
C ASN A 131 11.28 -7.96 12.28
N GLU A 132 11.25 -6.87 11.51
CA GLU A 132 10.12 -5.95 11.49
C GLU A 132 8.86 -6.67 11.00
N ILE A 133 7.77 -6.58 11.78
CA ILE A 133 6.48 -7.19 11.49
C ILE A 133 5.48 -6.09 11.17
N CYS A 134 4.88 -6.16 10.00
CA CYS A 134 3.81 -5.27 9.56
C CYS A 134 2.46 -5.97 9.69
N LEU A 135 1.40 -5.21 9.98
CA LEU A 135 0.02 -5.69 10.09
C LEU A 135 -0.62 -5.87 8.72
N LYS A 136 -0.23 -5.05 7.73
CA LYS A 136 -0.77 -4.90 6.37
C LYS A 136 -2.20 -4.38 6.28
N GLU A 137 -3.11 -4.94 7.07
CA GLU A 137 -4.46 -4.42 7.22
C GLU A 137 -4.51 -3.38 8.34
N VAL A 138 -3.95 -2.21 8.08
CA VAL A 138 -3.84 -1.12 9.07
C VAL A 138 -5.02 -0.15 9.09
N TYR A 139 -6.11 -0.54 8.46
CA TYR A 139 -7.30 0.30 8.38
C TYR A 139 -8.04 0.33 9.72
N PHE A 140 -8.83 1.37 9.97
CA PHE A 140 -9.54 1.57 11.24
C PHE A 140 -10.57 0.48 11.59
N THR A 141 -10.92 -0.37 10.62
CA THR A 141 -11.77 -1.54 10.84
C THR A 141 -11.01 -2.69 11.49
N ASN A 142 -9.68 -2.69 11.38
CA ASN A 142 -8.82 -3.77 11.83
C ASN A 142 -7.97 -3.42 13.06
N ILE A 143 -7.56 -2.16 13.21
CA ILE A 143 -6.82 -1.68 14.39
C ILE A 143 -7.37 -0.34 14.87
N TRP A 144 -7.68 -0.26 16.16
CA TRP A 144 -8.20 0.95 16.82
C TRP A 144 -7.74 1.06 18.27
N ASN A 145 -7.97 2.23 18.87
CA ASN A 145 -7.77 2.46 20.29
C ASN A 145 -9.09 2.23 21.06
N ASP A 146 -9.05 1.38 22.08
CA ASP A 146 -10.10 1.25 23.11
C ASP A 146 -9.44 0.90 24.46
N ASN A 147 -9.00 1.94 25.16
CA ASN A 147 -8.16 1.83 26.36
C ASN A 147 -6.92 0.94 26.11
N GLY A 148 -6.25 1.17 24.99
CA GLY A 148 -5.17 0.33 24.46
C GLY A 148 -5.44 -0.14 23.03
N ILE A 149 -4.44 -0.78 22.42
CA ILE A 149 -4.56 -1.29 21.05
C ILE A 149 -5.52 -2.47 21.03
N VAL A 150 -6.48 -2.42 20.12
CA VAL A 150 -7.35 -3.55 19.76
C VAL A 150 -7.13 -3.93 18.30
N ILE A 151 -7.03 -5.22 18.02
CA ILE A 151 -6.85 -5.78 16.68
C ILE A 151 -7.95 -6.80 16.38
N TYR A 152 -8.53 -6.72 15.19
CA TYR A 152 -9.50 -7.69 14.71
C TYR A 152 -8.82 -8.91 14.05
N ASP A 153 -7.90 -8.69 13.10
CA ASP A 153 -7.27 -9.75 12.31
C ASP A 153 -5.75 -9.53 12.11
N LEU A 154 -4.99 -10.62 12.31
CA LEU A 154 -3.54 -10.70 12.09
C LEU A 154 -3.15 -11.54 10.87
N LYS A 155 -4.09 -12.19 10.18
CA LYS A 155 -3.81 -13.18 9.11
C LYS A 155 -2.96 -12.67 7.96
N LYS A 156 -2.95 -11.35 7.73
CA LYS A 156 -2.16 -10.70 6.68
C LYS A 156 -0.84 -10.11 7.18
N SER A 157 -0.54 -10.23 8.47
CA SER A 157 0.73 -9.73 8.98
C SER A 157 1.91 -10.53 8.39
N ALA A 158 3.04 -9.86 8.23
CA ALA A 158 4.22 -10.46 7.61
C ALA A 158 5.48 -9.77 8.10
N LEU A 159 6.63 -10.44 7.91
CA LEU A 159 7.91 -9.77 7.98
C LEU A 159 8.00 -8.81 6.79
N ASP A 160 8.16 -7.52 7.06
CA ASP A 160 8.19 -6.47 6.05
C ASP A 160 8.85 -5.20 6.62
N VAL A 161 9.13 -4.21 5.79
CA VAL A 161 9.60 -2.89 6.22
C VAL A 161 8.43 -2.09 6.79
N TYR A 162 8.57 -1.51 7.99
CA TYR A 162 7.49 -0.76 8.66
C TYR A 162 6.87 0.36 7.80
N GLU A 163 7.61 0.90 6.85
CA GLU A 163 7.14 1.90 5.89
C GLU A 163 5.93 1.41 5.07
N ASN A 164 5.85 0.11 4.78
CA ASN A 164 4.79 -0.45 3.95
C ASN A 164 3.41 -0.33 4.59
N ASP A 165 3.30 -0.42 5.91
CA ASP A 165 2.04 -0.21 6.62
C ASP A 165 1.52 1.24 6.46
N ALA A 166 2.40 2.24 6.55
CA ALA A 166 2.04 3.61 6.25
C ALA A 166 1.63 3.78 4.77
N ILE A 167 2.39 3.18 3.83
CA ILE A 167 2.06 3.22 2.40
C ILE A 167 0.67 2.62 2.15
N TYR A 168 0.33 1.48 2.77
CA TYR A 168 -0.97 0.83 2.62
C TYR A 168 -2.12 1.73 3.09
N LEU A 169 -2.00 2.35 4.27
CA LEU A 169 -3.02 3.26 4.79
C LEU A 169 -3.17 4.51 3.90
N LEU A 170 -2.07 5.23 3.69
CA LEU A 170 -2.06 6.53 3.01
C LEU A 170 -2.51 6.39 1.56
N SER A 171 -1.98 5.40 0.84
CA SER A 171 -2.38 5.15 -0.55
C SER A 171 -3.85 4.75 -0.65
N LYS A 172 -4.39 4.01 0.33
CA LYS A 172 -5.82 3.64 0.37
C LYS A 172 -6.71 4.86 0.56
N LEU A 173 -6.35 5.76 1.48
CA LEU A 173 -7.10 6.99 1.72
C LEU A 173 -7.02 7.95 0.53
N LYS A 174 -5.83 8.13 -0.04
CA LYS A 174 -5.63 8.96 -1.23
C LYS A 174 -6.49 8.49 -2.41
N ARG A 175 -6.57 7.17 -2.65
CA ARG A 175 -7.45 6.59 -3.68
C ARG A 175 -8.94 6.75 -3.38
N LYS A 176 -9.32 6.81 -2.11
CA LYS A 176 -10.70 7.12 -1.68
C LYS A 176 -11.07 8.61 -1.87
N GLY A 177 -10.12 9.46 -2.25
CA GLY A 177 -10.37 10.86 -2.60
C GLY A 177 -10.19 11.84 -1.44
N TYR A 178 -9.70 11.38 -0.28
CA TYR A 178 -9.35 12.27 0.82
C TYR A 178 -8.31 13.32 0.39
N LYS A 179 -8.38 14.51 0.99
CA LYS A 179 -7.56 15.68 0.63
C LYS A 179 -6.72 16.13 1.83
N PHE A 180 -5.95 15.21 2.40
CA PHE A 180 -4.99 15.54 3.45
C PHE A 180 -3.70 16.12 2.87
N ASP A 181 -2.97 16.86 3.70
CA ASP A 181 -1.56 17.16 3.44
C ASP A 181 -0.74 15.88 3.66
N TRP A 182 -0.50 15.16 2.57
CA TRP A 182 0.18 13.86 2.62
C TRP A 182 1.62 13.97 3.11
N ASP A 183 2.31 15.07 2.81
CA ASP A 183 3.70 15.26 3.21
C ASP A 183 3.78 15.45 4.72
N ILE A 184 2.87 16.23 5.32
CA ILE A 184 2.75 16.34 6.78
C ILE A 184 2.43 14.97 7.42
N MET A 185 1.51 14.19 6.85
CA MET A 185 1.14 12.88 7.39
C MET A 185 2.32 11.89 7.36
N ILE A 186 3.08 11.86 6.27
CA ILE A 186 4.27 11.03 6.13
C ILE A 186 5.34 11.48 7.14
N ASN A 187 5.57 12.79 7.26
CA ASN A 187 6.55 13.33 8.20
C ASN A 187 6.21 13.00 9.66
N LYS A 188 4.93 13.12 10.04
CA LYS A 188 4.42 12.73 11.37
C LYS A 188 4.67 11.25 11.65
N TYR A 189 4.38 10.38 10.69
CA TYR A 189 4.65 8.94 10.83
C TYR A 189 6.15 8.66 11.02
N CYS A 190 7.00 9.24 10.17
CA CYS A 190 8.44 9.01 10.23
C CYS A 190 9.04 9.50 11.56
N LYS A 191 8.60 10.67 12.05
CA LYS A 191 9.00 11.19 13.37
C LYS A 191 8.58 10.25 14.50
N ASN A 192 7.34 9.76 14.50
CA ASN A 192 6.85 8.85 15.53
C ASN A 192 7.62 7.52 15.53
N GLN A 193 8.04 7.04 14.36
CA GLN A 193 8.82 5.80 14.19
C GLN A 193 10.33 5.97 14.34
N ASN A 194 10.81 7.21 14.53
CA ASN A 194 12.24 7.54 14.46
C ASN A 194 12.91 7.03 13.16
N MET A 195 12.23 7.23 12.04
CA MET A 195 12.68 6.86 10.70
C MET A 195 13.54 7.96 10.07
N ASP A 196 14.46 7.55 9.21
CA ASP A 196 15.36 8.46 8.52
C ASP A 196 14.72 9.07 7.25
N TYR A 197 15.49 9.94 6.59
CA TYR A 197 15.08 10.57 5.33
C TYR A 197 14.84 9.55 4.20
N PHE A 198 15.53 8.41 4.19
CA PHE A 198 15.34 7.40 3.15
C PHE A 198 13.97 6.73 3.29
N SER A 199 13.54 6.43 4.51
CA SER A 199 12.20 5.95 4.82
C SER A 199 11.11 6.97 4.42
N GLU A 200 11.29 8.25 4.77
CA GLU A 200 10.35 9.32 4.39
C GLU A 200 10.23 9.44 2.86
N ASN A 201 11.36 9.48 2.17
CA ASN A 201 11.41 9.54 0.72
C ASN A 201 10.81 8.27 0.07
N TYR A 202 11.04 7.08 0.64
CA TYR A 202 10.44 5.83 0.17
C TYR A 202 8.90 5.87 0.28
N ILE A 203 8.36 6.22 1.45
CA ILE A 203 6.91 6.34 1.65
C ILE A 203 6.33 7.37 0.67
N ASN A 204 6.96 8.54 0.53
CA ASN A 204 6.48 9.58 -0.37
C ASN A 204 6.37 9.09 -1.82
N ASN A 205 7.42 8.46 -2.36
CA ASN A 205 7.42 7.95 -3.72
C ASN A 205 6.36 6.86 -3.91
N MET A 206 6.23 5.94 -2.95
CA MET A 206 5.28 4.82 -3.05
C MET A 206 3.82 5.24 -2.88
N VAL A 207 3.53 6.24 -2.03
CA VAL A 207 2.18 6.83 -1.89
C VAL A 207 1.77 7.63 -3.13
N ASN A 208 2.74 8.25 -3.80
CA ASN A 208 2.52 9.05 -5.01
C ASN A 208 2.58 8.24 -6.31
N PHE A 209 2.86 6.94 -6.23
CA PHE A 209 2.89 6.03 -7.37
C PHE A 209 1.54 6.04 -8.11
N PRO A 210 1.52 6.06 -9.46
CA PRO A 210 0.29 6.13 -10.27
C PRO A 210 -0.47 4.78 -10.32
N TYR A 211 -0.83 4.27 -9.14
CA TYR A 211 -1.38 2.94 -8.94
C TYR A 211 -2.70 2.72 -9.70
N ASP A 212 -3.59 3.70 -9.71
CA ASP A 212 -4.90 3.58 -10.38
C ASP A 212 -4.75 3.41 -11.89
N TYR A 213 -3.83 4.16 -12.51
CA TYR A 213 -3.50 4.05 -13.93
C TYR A 213 -2.91 2.66 -14.23
N ILE A 214 -1.83 2.29 -13.53
CA ILE A 214 -1.13 1.01 -13.76
C ILE A 214 -2.07 -0.18 -13.54
N LYS A 215 -2.86 -0.18 -12.46
CA LYS A 215 -3.82 -1.25 -12.17
C LYS A 215 -4.94 -1.33 -13.22
N SER A 216 -5.42 -0.20 -13.72
CA SER A 216 -6.49 -0.18 -14.71
C SER A 216 -6.00 -0.65 -16.08
N ALA A 217 -4.78 -0.25 -16.46
CA ALA A 217 -4.11 -0.76 -17.66
C ALA A 217 -3.93 -2.29 -17.59
N LEU A 218 -3.38 -2.82 -16.49
CA LEU A 218 -3.20 -4.27 -16.32
C LEU A 218 -4.53 -5.02 -16.39
N LYS A 219 -5.55 -4.54 -15.67
CA LYS A 219 -6.87 -5.16 -15.69
C LYS A 219 -7.41 -5.20 -17.12
N TYR A 220 -7.28 -4.11 -17.88
CA TYR A 220 -7.71 -4.06 -19.27
C TYR A 220 -6.98 -5.06 -20.17
N PHE A 221 -5.67 -5.19 -20.02
CA PHE A 221 -4.90 -6.11 -20.84
C PHE A 221 -5.12 -7.58 -20.50
N TRP A 222 -5.55 -7.91 -19.27
CA TRP A 222 -5.72 -9.29 -18.80
C TRP A 222 -7.16 -9.80 -18.86
N ILE A 223 -8.17 -8.95 -18.98
CA ILE A 223 -9.56 -9.39 -19.17
C ILE A 223 -9.77 -9.94 -20.58
N SER A 224 -10.64 -10.96 -20.70
CA SER A 224 -11.00 -11.53 -22.00
C SER A 224 -11.74 -10.51 -22.87
N LYS A 225 -11.68 -10.68 -24.19
CA LYS A 225 -12.26 -9.75 -25.17
C LYS A 225 -13.73 -9.42 -24.87
N ARG A 226 -14.53 -10.42 -24.48
CA ARG A 226 -15.95 -10.25 -24.09
C ARG A 226 -16.15 -9.29 -22.91
N TYR A 227 -15.23 -9.23 -21.95
CA TYR A 227 -15.35 -8.34 -20.78
C TYR A 227 -14.72 -6.96 -21.01
N LYS A 228 -13.96 -6.77 -22.10
CA LYS A 228 -13.33 -5.49 -22.42
C LYS A 228 -14.35 -4.41 -22.71
N GLU A 229 -15.41 -4.71 -23.45
CA GLU A 229 -16.43 -3.71 -23.81
C GLU A 229 -17.13 -3.13 -22.57
N VAL A 230 -17.65 -4.01 -21.69
CA VAL A 230 -18.31 -3.60 -20.43
C VAL A 230 -17.34 -2.84 -19.52
N PHE A 231 -16.14 -3.37 -19.32
CA PHE A 231 -15.13 -2.73 -18.47
C PHE A 231 -14.70 -1.36 -19.00
N SER A 232 -14.54 -1.23 -20.32
CA SER A 232 -14.14 0.02 -20.97
C SER A 232 -15.20 1.10 -20.77
N GLN A 233 -16.47 0.75 -20.90
CA GLN A 233 -17.57 1.70 -20.74
C GLN A 233 -17.73 2.19 -19.29
N GLU A 234 -17.70 1.27 -18.32
CA GLU A 234 -17.73 1.61 -16.89
C GLU A 234 -16.54 2.51 -16.48
N LYS A 235 -15.34 2.17 -16.94
CA LYS A 235 -14.12 2.90 -16.58
C LYS A 235 -13.98 4.22 -17.32
N ALA A 236 -14.28 4.28 -18.61
CA ALA A 236 -14.30 5.53 -19.35
C ALA A 236 -15.21 6.54 -18.66
N ASN A 237 -16.42 6.14 -18.27
CA ASN A 237 -17.36 7.00 -17.53
C ASN A 237 -16.80 7.43 -16.17
N LYS A 238 -16.19 6.51 -15.40
CA LYS A 238 -15.58 6.84 -14.10
C LYS A 238 -14.37 7.79 -14.22
N TYR A 239 -13.54 7.62 -15.24
CA TYR A 239 -12.36 8.47 -15.47
C TYR A 239 -12.72 9.83 -16.06
N ILE A 240 -13.66 9.88 -17.02
CA ILE A 240 -14.26 11.11 -17.53
C ILE A 240 -14.86 11.90 -16.37
N ASN A 241 -15.71 11.30 -15.53
CA ASN A 241 -16.31 12.00 -14.39
C ASN A 241 -15.28 12.48 -13.35
N LYS A 242 -14.17 11.76 -13.15
CA LYS A 242 -13.10 12.19 -12.24
C LYS A 242 -12.26 13.35 -12.83
N ILE A 243 -12.10 13.43 -14.14
CA ILE A 243 -11.36 14.51 -14.81
C ILE A 243 -12.24 15.78 -14.93
N TYR A 244 -13.54 15.64 -15.22
CA TYR A 244 -14.45 16.77 -15.43
C TYR A 244 -15.07 17.34 -14.14
N ASN A 245 -15.13 16.59 -13.03
CA ASN A 245 -15.60 17.10 -11.73
C ASN A 245 -14.46 17.61 -10.81
N THR A 246 -13.27 17.86 -11.37
CA THR A 246 -12.16 18.50 -10.64
C THR A 246 -11.83 19.89 -11.20
N LYS A 247 -12.80 20.53 -11.87
CA LYS A 247 -12.79 21.96 -12.18
C LYS A 247 -13.71 22.70 -11.23
#